data_AF-A0A5J5WVI7-F1
#
_entry.id   AF-A0A5J5WVI7-F1
#
_cell.length_a   1.000
_cell.length_b   1.000
_cell.length_c   1.000
_cell.angle_alpha   90.00
_cell.angle_beta   90.00
_cell.angle_gamma   90.00
#
_symmetry.space_group_name_H-M   'P 1'
#
loop_
_entity.id
_entity.type
_entity.pdbx_description
1 polymer ?
#
loop_
_entity_poly.entity_id
_entity_poly.type
_entity_poly.pdbx_seq_one_letter_code
_entity_poly.pdbx_strand_id
1 'polypeptide(L)'
;MYLNYSIASKTLNLSLTHIFTLLIIFKMEKSSRLVSSLVLLMLILLATEVGPMAVEGRTCETKSSEYKGICLFDANCDSICKVEPGFDGGHCHGFFRRCYCTKPC
;
A
#
# COMPACT_ATOMS: atom_id res chain seq x y z
N MET A 1 2.45 -5.60 3.47
CA MET A 1 2.97 -6.29 2.25
C MET A 1 2.09 -6.05 1.02
N TYR A 2 0.77 -6.16 1.14
CA TYR A 2 -0.19 -5.86 0.05
C TYR A 2 -0.14 -4.42 -0.48
N LEU A 3 0.07 -3.42 0.39
CA LEU A 3 0.16 -2.01 -0.01
C LEU A 3 1.40 -1.73 -0.88
N ASN A 4 2.57 -2.25 -0.48
CA ASN A 4 3.80 -2.17 -1.29
C ASN A 4 3.66 -2.88 -2.64
N TYR A 5 2.95 -4.01 -2.69
CA TYR A 5 2.64 -4.70 -3.94
C TYR A 5 1.69 -3.88 -4.84
N SER A 6 0.65 -3.25 -4.27
CA SER A 6 -0.29 -2.40 -5.01
C SER A 6 0.39 -1.12 -5.53
N ILE A 7 1.24 -0.49 -4.73
CA ILE A 7 2.04 0.68 -5.12
C ILE A 7 3.03 0.30 -6.22
N ALA A 8 3.79 -0.78 -6.05
CA ALA A 8 4.73 -1.25 -7.07
C ALA A 8 4.02 -1.61 -8.39
N SER A 9 2.86 -2.27 -8.32
CA SER A 9 2.04 -2.58 -9.49
C SER A 9 1.53 -1.31 -10.18
N LYS A 10 1.03 -0.32 -9.42
CA LYS A 10 0.60 0.97 -9.98
C LYS A 10 1.74 1.73 -10.63
N THR A 11 2.90 1.80 -9.98
CA THR A 11 4.10 2.46 -10.53
C THR A 11 4.60 1.76 -11.79
N LEU A 12 4.56 0.41 -11.83
CA LEU A 12 4.93 -0.37 -13.01
C LEU A 12 3.95 -0.13 -14.16
N ASN A 13 2.64 -0.11 -13.90
CA ASN A 13 1.61 0.19 -14.91
C ASN A 13 1.78 1.61 -15.47
N LEU A 14 1.98 2.61 -14.61
CA LEU A 14 2.22 3.99 -15.02
C LEU A 14 3.52 4.14 -15.85
N SER A 15 4.58 3.40 -15.47
CA SER A 15 5.82 3.36 -16.25
C SER A 15 5.61 2.72 -17.62
N LEU A 16 4.87 1.60 -17.69
CA LEU A 16 4.56 0.91 -18.93
C LEU A 16 3.72 1.78 -19.88
N THR A 17 2.70 2.48 -19.35
CA THR A 17 1.86 3.38 -20.15
C THR A 17 2.67 4.56 -20.68
N HIS A 18 3.57 5.14 -19.88
CA HIS A 18 4.47 6.19 -20.35
C HIS A 18 5.40 5.70 -21.49
N ILE A 19 6.01 4.52 -21.34
CA ILE A 19 6.87 3.93 -22.37
C ILE A 19 6.07 3.67 -23.64
N PHE A 20 4.87 3.09 -23.54
CA PHE A 20 4.00 2.84 -24.68
C PHE A 20 3.59 4.12 -25.38
N THR A 21 3.31 5.18 -24.62
CA THR A 21 2.94 6.50 -25.16
C THR A 21 4.11 7.13 -25.90
N LEU A 22 5.32 7.11 -25.33
CA LEU A 22 6.53 7.56 -26.00
C LEU A 22 6.78 6.77 -27.28
N LEU A 23 6.65 5.43 -27.24
CA LEU A 23 6.79 4.59 -28.43
C LEU A 23 5.76 4.95 -29.51
N ILE A 24 4.50 5.22 -29.15
CA ILE A 24 3.47 5.65 -30.10
C ILE A 24 3.81 7.03 -30.67
N ILE A 25 4.26 7.98 -29.86
CA ILE A 25 4.69 9.32 -30.33
C ILE A 25 5.87 9.20 -31.29
N PHE A 26 6.92 8.44 -30.92
CA PHE A 26 8.09 8.22 -31.77
C PHE A 26 7.77 7.46 -33.06
N LYS A 27 6.78 6.55 -33.04
CA LYS A 27 6.31 5.81 -34.23
C LYS A 27 5.50 6.71 -35.18
N MET A 28 4.90 7.80 -34.70
CA MET A 28 3.85 8.56 -35.39
C MET A 28 4.26 10.01 -35.69
N GLU A 29 5.23 10.19 -36.59
CA GLU A 29 5.62 11.51 -37.14
C GLU A 29 4.77 11.95 -38.37
N LYS A 30 3.73 11.18 -38.78
CA LYS A 30 3.07 11.37 -40.08
C LYS A 30 1.59 11.84 -40.09
N SER A 31 0.97 12.18 -38.96
CA SER A 31 -0.40 12.75 -38.99
C SER A 31 -0.78 13.53 -37.73
N SER A 32 -0.71 14.86 -37.79
CA SER A 32 -0.88 15.77 -36.64
C SER A 32 -2.27 15.75 -35.99
N ARG A 33 -3.33 15.43 -36.76
CA ARG A 33 -4.72 15.47 -36.27
C ARG A 33 -5.05 14.29 -35.35
N LEU A 34 -4.53 13.11 -35.66
CA LEU A 34 -4.72 11.91 -34.83
C LEU A 34 -3.92 11.99 -33.55
N VAL A 35 -2.71 12.57 -33.61
CA VAL A 35 -1.86 12.80 -32.45
C VAL A 35 -2.57 13.71 -31.43
N SER A 36 -3.17 14.81 -31.87
CA SER A 36 -3.88 15.73 -30.97
C SER A 36 -5.08 15.07 -30.26
N SER A 37 -5.90 14.31 -30.99
CA SER A 37 -7.03 13.59 -30.40
C SER A 37 -6.59 12.51 -29.41
N LEU A 38 -5.51 11.78 -29.71
CA LEU A 38 -4.98 10.74 -28.82
C LEU A 38 -4.40 11.34 -27.54
N VAL A 39 -3.66 12.45 -27.64
CA VAL A 39 -3.13 13.16 -26.46
C VAL A 39 -4.27 13.63 -25.53
N LEU A 40 -5.35 14.19 -26.09
CA LEU A 40 -6.51 14.59 -25.30
C LEU A 40 -7.19 13.40 -24.60
N LEU A 41 -7.37 12.28 -25.30
CA LEU A 41 -7.99 11.08 -24.74
C LEU A 41 -7.11 10.46 -23.64
N MET A 42 -5.79 10.56 -23.78
CA MET A 42 -4.82 10.14 -22.76
C MET A 42 -4.84 11.02 -21.51
N LEU A 43 -4.95 12.34 -21.66
CA LEU A 43 -5.08 13.26 -20.52
C LEU A 43 -6.32 12.94 -19.67
N ILE A 44 -7.42 12.52 -20.32
CA ILE A 44 -8.64 12.10 -19.64
C ILE A 44 -8.41 10.79 -18.87
N LEU A 45 -7.72 9.81 -19.46
CA LEU A 45 -7.41 8.54 -18.78
C LEU A 45 -6.55 8.77 -17.52
N LEU A 46 -5.51 9.61 -17.62
CA LEU A 46 -4.62 9.94 -16.51
C LEU A 46 -5.35 10.60 -15.33
N ALA A 47 -6.44 11.34 -15.59
CA ALA A 47 -7.22 12.00 -14.55
C ALA A 47 -8.09 11.04 -13.72
N THR A 48 -8.33 9.81 -14.19
CA THR A 48 -9.20 8.83 -13.50
C THR A 48 -8.49 8.01 -12.42
N GLU A 49 -7.17 8.21 -12.24
CA GLU A 49 -6.33 7.43 -11.33
C GLU A 49 -6.42 7.89 -9.85
N VAL A 50 -7.40 8.72 -9.49
CA VAL A 50 -7.63 9.13 -8.09
C VAL A 50 -8.53 8.12 -7.41
N GLY A 51 -8.00 6.91 -7.21
CA GLY A 51 -8.63 5.93 -6.32
C GLY A 51 -8.68 6.47 -4.89
N PRO A 52 -9.68 6.10 -4.07
CA PRO A 52 -9.71 6.49 -2.68
C PRO A 52 -8.38 6.05 -2.04
N MET A 53 -7.61 7.02 -1.56
CA MET A 53 -6.51 6.75 -0.64
C MET A 53 -7.17 6.00 0.52
N ALA A 54 -6.92 4.69 0.63
CA ALA A 54 -7.29 3.96 1.82
C ALA A 54 -6.56 4.65 2.98
N VAL A 55 -7.30 5.40 3.77
CA VAL A 55 -6.83 5.84 5.08
C VAL A 55 -6.79 4.55 5.88
N GLU A 56 -5.64 3.89 5.92
CA GLU A 56 -5.37 2.94 7.00
C GLU A 56 -5.64 3.73 8.29
N GLY A 57 -6.70 3.35 9.01
CA GLY A 57 -7.00 3.91 10.33
C GLY A 57 -5.71 3.88 11.15
N ARG A 58 -5.47 4.92 11.95
CA ARG A 58 -4.23 4.95 12.72
C ARG A 58 -4.24 3.70 13.59
N THR A 59 -3.13 2.98 13.63
CA THR A 59 -3.01 1.82 14.51
C THR A 59 -2.25 2.27 15.74
N CYS A 60 -2.87 2.10 16.90
CA CYS A 60 -2.29 2.44 18.18
C CYS A 60 -1.74 1.17 18.82
N GLU A 61 -0.50 1.24 19.31
CA GLU A 61 0.21 0.12 19.92
C GLU A 61 0.26 0.27 21.45
N THR A 62 0.04 -0.81 22.17
CA THR A 62 0.15 -0.86 23.63
C THR A 62 0.91 -2.12 24.01
N LYS A 63 1.90 -2.00 24.91
CA LYS A 63 2.64 -3.16 25.40
C LYS A 63 1.68 -4.10 26.15
N SER A 64 1.65 -5.38 25.79
CA SER A 64 0.84 -6.38 26.51
C SER A 64 1.33 -6.54 27.95
N SER A 65 0.41 -6.58 28.91
CA SER A 65 0.70 -6.92 30.31
C SER A 65 0.73 -8.43 30.54
N GLU A 66 -0.01 -9.19 29.73
CA GLU A 66 -0.16 -10.64 29.86
C GLU A 66 1.01 -11.40 29.23
N TYR A 67 1.63 -10.85 28.19
CA TYR A 67 2.77 -11.48 27.54
C TYR A 67 4.02 -11.46 28.43
N LYS A 68 4.51 -12.64 28.80
CA LYS A 68 5.71 -12.80 29.63
C LYS A 68 6.91 -13.27 28.81
N GLY A 69 8.03 -12.58 28.98
CA GLY A 69 9.32 -12.96 28.37
C GLY A 69 9.61 -12.30 27.02
N ILE A 70 10.55 -12.90 26.28
CA ILE A 70 11.01 -12.43 24.97
C ILE A 70 10.05 -12.92 23.90
N CYS A 71 9.59 -12.00 23.05
CA CYS A 71 8.67 -12.25 21.96
C CYS A 71 9.42 -12.77 20.73
N LEU A 72 9.35 -14.07 20.49
CA LEU A 72 10.04 -14.70 19.35
C LEU A 72 9.16 -14.81 18.11
N PHE A 73 7.85 -15.01 18.32
CA PHE A 73 6.88 -15.28 17.26
C PHE A 73 5.69 -14.33 17.35
N ASP A 74 5.47 -13.56 16.28
CA ASP A 74 4.37 -12.59 16.21
C ASP A 74 3.01 -13.27 16.37
N ALA A 75 2.83 -14.46 15.79
CA ALA A 75 1.59 -15.23 15.89
C ALA A 75 1.18 -15.54 17.35
N ASN A 76 2.16 -15.75 18.25
CA ASN A 76 1.87 -15.98 19.66
C ASN A 76 1.44 -14.69 20.37
N CYS A 77 2.10 -13.57 20.05
CA CYS A 77 1.70 -12.25 20.55
C CYS A 77 0.30 -11.86 20.04
N ASP A 78 0.04 -12.06 18.74
CA ASP A 78 -1.24 -11.78 18.10
C ASP A 78 -2.39 -12.56 18.74
N SER A 79 -2.18 -13.87 18.99
CA SER A 79 -3.18 -14.72 19.62
C SER A 79 -3.53 -14.27 21.04
N ILE A 80 -2.54 -13.80 21.81
CA ILE A 80 -2.76 -13.25 23.16
C ILE A 80 -3.52 -11.92 23.08
N CYS A 81 -3.06 -11.01 22.23
CA CYS A 81 -3.65 -9.68 22.09
C CYS A 81 -5.11 -9.73 21.61
N LYS A 82 -5.48 -10.68 20.75
CA LYS A 82 -6.89 -10.86 20.32
C LYS A 82 -7.82 -11.35 21.42
N VAL A 83 -7.28 -11.99 22.45
CA VAL A 83 -8.04 -12.39 23.64
C VAL A 83 -8.18 -11.23 24.63
N GLU A 84 -7.24 -10.27 24.59
CA GLU A 84 -7.33 -9.05 25.38
C GLU A 84 -8.46 -8.14 24.85
N PRO A 85 -9.30 -7.57 25.73
CA PRO A 85 -10.44 -6.76 25.30
C PRO A 85 -9.97 -5.45 24.64
N GLY A 86 -10.46 -5.20 23.42
CA GLY A 86 -10.24 -3.94 22.70
C GLY A 86 -8.98 -3.88 21.85
N PHE A 87 -8.36 -5.02 21.56
CA PHE A 87 -7.27 -5.14 20.59
C PHE A 87 -7.65 -6.08 19.45
N ASP A 88 -7.18 -5.74 18.25
CA ASP A 88 -7.50 -6.49 17.01
C ASP A 88 -6.35 -7.41 16.58
N GLY A 89 -5.20 -7.29 17.24
CA GLY A 89 -4.00 -8.08 16.96
C GLY A 89 -2.79 -7.66 17.78
N GLY A 90 -1.63 -8.19 17.44
CA GLY A 90 -0.36 -7.80 18.06
C GLY A 90 0.86 -8.36 17.37
N HIS A 91 2.03 -7.80 17.67
CA HIS A 91 3.31 -8.28 17.15
C HIS A 91 4.48 -8.00 18.09
N CYS A 92 5.60 -8.71 17.85
CA CYS A 92 6.84 -8.55 18.58
C CYS A 92 7.62 -7.34 18.04
N HIS A 93 7.80 -6.32 18.87
CA HIS A 93 8.46 -5.07 18.47
C HIS A 93 9.66 -4.71 19.38
N GLY A 94 10.61 -3.97 18.81
CA GLY A 94 11.76 -3.39 19.52
C GLY A 94 12.93 -4.34 19.78
N PHE A 95 14.03 -3.79 20.30
CA PHE A 95 15.29 -4.50 20.54
C PHE A 95 15.14 -5.67 21.54
N PHE A 96 14.39 -5.45 22.62
CA PHE A 96 14.08 -6.49 23.60
C PHE A 96 12.97 -7.45 23.14
N ARG A 97 12.49 -7.30 21.89
CA ARG A 97 11.42 -8.10 21.29
C ARG A 97 10.26 -8.27 22.26
N ARG A 98 9.56 -7.18 22.60
CA ARG A 98 8.39 -7.22 23.50
C ARG A 98 7.12 -7.35 22.66
N CYS A 99 6.08 -7.93 23.23
CA CYS A 99 4.78 -8.00 22.57
C CYS A 99 4.02 -6.68 22.72
N TYR A 100 3.55 -6.14 21.59
CA TYR A 100 2.69 -4.96 21.52
C TYR A 100 1.38 -5.33 20.84
N CYS A 101 0.27 -5.08 21.54
CA CYS A 101 -1.07 -5.23 21.02
C CYS A 101 -1.49 -3.99 20.23
N THR A 102 -2.18 -4.21 19.12
CA THR A 102 -2.60 -3.20 18.17
C THR A 102 -4.11 -3.03 18.20
N LYS A 103 -4.57 -1.78 18.14
CA LYS A 103 -5.99 -1.45 18.00
C LYS A 103 -6.18 -0.25 17.07
N PRO A 104 -7.35 -0.13 16.43
CA PRO A 104 -7.69 1.05 15.66
C PRO A 104 -7.79 2.28 16.55
N CYS A 105 -7.31 3.38 15.99
CA CYS A 105 -7.46 4.76 16.40
C CYS A 105 -7.57 5.64 15.13
#